data_AF-A0A523FSX1-F1
#
_entry.id   AF-A0A523FSX1-F1
#
_cell.length_a   1.000
_cell.length_b   1.000
_cell.length_c   1.000
_cell.angle_alpha   90.00
_cell.angle_beta   90.00
_cell.angle_gamma   90.00
#
_symmetry.space_group_name_H-M   'P 1'
#
loop_
_entity.id
_entity.type
_entity.pdbx_description
1 polymer ?
#
loop_
_entity_poly.entity_id
_entity_poly.type
_entity_poly.pdbx_seq_one_letter_code
_entity_poly.pdbx_strand_id
1 'polypeptide(L)'
;MLKILIVEGNVKALRDKAAKEGSLAQSELYQKTLTALADDLICTIVYPADENAVLPQQSELADFDGIVWTGSALNIYRRSPAVDRQVDFMKQAFREKTRIFGSCWGLEVAAVAAGGEVAANAKGREVGIARDIRITEEGLCHPMYRGKPPAFDAVAIHLDHVVQLPAGSKVLSGNEMSQVQAIEIKQRESLFWGVQYHPEFDLEYIAGLIRRYNKTLIKEGIRKDEAAVEMWAADLETAHHDEDGNDLKRQYCLGSDVLDPGSRLLELSNWLSYLRQGKTKANTAK
;
A
#
# COMPACT_ATOMS: atom_id res chain seq x y z
N MET A 1 -18.85 5.18 14.27
CA MET A 1 -17.46 5.56 13.94
C MET A 1 -16.51 4.38 14.09
N LEU A 2 -15.63 4.19 13.10
CA LEU A 2 -14.53 3.24 13.14
C LEU A 2 -13.27 3.90 13.70
N LYS A 3 -12.53 3.23 14.57
CA LYS A 3 -11.20 3.62 15.04
C LYS A 3 -10.15 2.94 14.16
N ILE A 4 -9.37 3.72 13.43
CA ILE A 4 -8.34 3.22 12.51
C ILE A 4 -6.96 3.62 13.02
N LEU A 5 -6.08 2.64 13.21
CA LEU A 5 -4.66 2.88 13.46
C LEU A 5 -3.92 2.93 12.11
N ILE A 6 -3.22 4.01 11.85
CA ILE A 6 -2.38 4.19 10.66
C ILE A 6 -0.93 4.04 11.06
N VAL A 7 -0.26 3.03 10.51
CA VAL A 7 1.12 2.66 10.82
C VAL A 7 2.03 3.17 9.72
N GLU A 8 2.82 4.19 10.02
CA GLU A 8 3.79 4.76 9.09
C GLU A 8 5.00 3.84 8.90
N GLY A 9 5.27 3.50 7.63
CA GLY A 9 6.34 2.60 7.21
C GLY A 9 7.72 3.24 7.13
N ASN A 10 7.81 4.57 6.96
CA ASN A 10 9.06 5.28 6.82
C ASN A 10 9.66 5.70 8.17
N VAL A 11 10.97 5.94 8.17
CA VAL A 11 11.67 6.63 9.28
C VAL A 11 11.43 8.14 9.22
N LYS A 12 11.55 8.82 10.37
CA LYS A 12 11.41 10.28 10.46
C LYS A 12 12.19 11.06 9.39
N ALA A 13 13.43 10.68 9.11
CA ALA A 13 14.27 11.38 8.14
C ALA A 13 13.67 11.40 6.72
N LEU A 14 12.98 10.32 6.31
CA LEU A 14 12.34 10.25 4.99
C LEU A 14 11.06 11.08 4.95
N ARG A 15 10.29 11.12 6.05
CA ARG A 15 9.12 12.00 6.19
C ARG A 15 9.50 13.47 6.17
N ASP A 16 10.52 13.85 6.95
CA ASP A 16 11.03 15.22 6.97
C ASP A 16 11.52 15.66 5.58
N LYS A 17 12.12 14.74 4.82
CA LYS A 17 12.51 15.00 3.43
C LYS A 17 11.29 15.18 2.53
N ALA A 18 10.30 14.30 2.60
CA ALA A 18 9.06 14.42 1.84
C ALA A 18 8.35 15.77 2.10
N ALA A 19 8.26 16.18 3.36
CA ALA A 19 7.66 17.44 3.76
C ALA A 19 8.42 18.66 3.20
N LYS A 20 9.75 18.65 3.21
CA LYS A 20 10.58 19.71 2.59
C LYS A 20 10.39 19.81 1.08
N GLU A 21 10.02 18.70 0.44
CA GLU A 21 9.72 18.60 -0.99
C GLU A 21 8.22 18.84 -1.29
N GLY A 22 7.42 19.23 -0.29
CA GLY A 22 6.00 19.52 -0.46
C GLY A 22 5.10 18.29 -0.61
N SER A 23 5.62 17.07 -0.39
CA SER A 23 4.84 15.83 -0.42
C SER A 23 4.31 15.47 0.98
N LEU A 24 3.08 14.98 1.04
CA LEU A 24 2.55 14.36 2.27
C LEU A 24 3.36 13.12 2.66
N ALA A 25 3.54 12.92 3.96
CA ALA A 25 3.97 11.63 4.47
C ALA A 25 2.94 10.56 4.08
N GLN A 26 3.36 9.31 3.95
CA GLN A 26 2.44 8.27 3.48
C GLN A 26 1.31 8.03 4.48
N SER A 27 1.55 8.18 5.79
CA SER A 27 0.48 8.10 6.79
C SER A 27 -0.55 9.22 6.66
N GLU A 28 -0.11 10.43 6.31
CA GLU A 28 -0.99 11.58 6.10
C GLU A 28 -1.81 11.41 4.82
N LEU A 29 -1.20 10.90 3.75
CA LEU A 29 -1.91 10.54 2.52
C LEU A 29 -2.96 9.46 2.79
N TYR A 30 -2.61 8.40 3.53
CA TYR A 30 -3.57 7.37 3.94
C TYR A 30 -4.73 7.96 4.74
N GLN A 31 -4.45 8.83 5.71
CA GLN A 31 -5.49 9.49 6.50
C GLN A 31 -6.43 10.29 5.58
N LYS A 32 -5.88 11.13 4.69
CA LYS A 32 -6.64 11.89 3.71
C LYS A 32 -7.53 10.98 2.87
N THR A 33 -6.95 9.94 2.28
CA THR A 33 -7.66 8.96 1.43
C THR A 33 -8.80 8.26 2.18
N LEU A 34 -8.56 7.78 3.40
CA LEU A 34 -9.59 7.11 4.20
C LEU A 34 -10.72 8.07 4.58
N THR A 35 -10.40 9.31 4.99
CA THR A 35 -11.42 10.31 5.33
C THR A 35 -12.22 10.80 4.12
N ALA A 36 -11.67 10.71 2.90
CA ALA A 36 -12.41 10.98 1.67
C ALA A 36 -13.40 9.83 1.33
N LEU A 37 -13.10 8.59 1.75
CA LEU A 37 -13.97 7.43 1.54
C LEU A 37 -15.07 7.30 2.59
N ALA A 38 -14.88 7.87 3.79
CA ALA A 38 -15.81 7.76 4.90
C ALA A 38 -15.66 8.91 5.90
N ASP A 39 -16.79 9.47 6.32
CA ASP A 39 -16.89 10.55 7.31
C ASP A 39 -16.93 10.04 8.77
N ASP A 40 -17.19 8.75 8.98
CA ASP A 40 -17.32 8.14 10.30
C ASP A 40 -16.01 7.51 10.83
N LEU A 41 -14.86 8.12 10.58
CA LEU A 41 -13.55 7.59 10.97
C LEU A 41 -12.86 8.43 12.05
N ILE A 42 -12.24 7.74 13.02
CA ILE A 42 -11.27 8.32 13.96
C ILE A 42 -9.92 7.67 13.63
N CYS A 43 -8.98 8.46 13.12
CA CYS A 43 -7.65 7.97 12.73
C CYS A 43 -6.60 8.34 13.79
N THR A 44 -5.73 7.38 14.12
CA THR A 44 -4.55 7.59 14.98
C THR A 44 -3.31 7.17 14.21
N ILE A 45 -2.31 8.04 14.08
CA ILE A 45 -1.06 7.72 13.37
C ILE A 45 0.04 7.33 14.38
N VAL A 46 0.80 6.28 14.06
CA VAL A 46 1.95 5.82 14.85
C VAL A 46 3.18 5.59 13.97
N TYR A 47 4.36 5.65 14.59
CA TYR A 47 5.65 5.69 13.89
C TYR A 47 6.62 4.60 14.39
N PRO A 48 6.32 3.30 14.22
CA PRO A 48 7.13 2.21 14.79
C PRO A 48 8.59 2.18 14.31
N ALA A 49 8.90 2.81 13.18
CA ALA A 49 10.27 2.94 12.69
C ALA A 49 11.14 3.83 13.60
N ASP A 50 10.54 4.75 14.36
CA ASP A 50 11.26 5.71 15.19
C ASP A 50 11.60 5.11 16.57
N GLU A 51 12.78 5.43 17.10
CA GLU A 51 13.31 4.80 18.32
C GLU A 51 12.48 5.08 19.59
N ASN A 52 11.98 6.31 19.73
CA ASN A 52 11.23 6.75 20.91
C ASN A 52 9.73 6.90 20.64
N ALA A 53 9.20 6.18 19.64
CA ALA A 53 7.79 6.23 19.31
C ALA A 53 6.94 5.69 20.46
N VAL A 54 5.91 6.44 20.85
CA VAL A 54 4.86 5.95 21.72
C VAL A 54 3.90 5.12 20.86
N LEU A 55 3.95 3.80 21.04
CA LEU A 55 3.08 2.85 20.35
C LEU A 55 2.02 2.32 21.32
N PRO A 56 0.81 1.98 20.84
CA PRO A 56 -0.15 1.23 21.63
C PRO A 56 0.49 -0.06 22.14
N GLN A 57 0.20 -0.40 23.40
CA GLN A 57 0.52 -1.71 23.96
C GLN A 57 -0.18 -2.79 23.14
N GLN A 58 0.36 -4.02 23.16
CA GLN A 58 -0.20 -5.14 22.38
C GLN A 58 -1.72 -5.28 22.61
N SER A 59 -2.18 -5.30 23.87
CA SER A 59 -3.60 -5.42 24.21
C SER A 59 -4.47 -4.25 23.72
N GLU A 60 -3.91 -3.06 23.54
CA GLU A 60 -4.64 -1.88 23.07
C GLU A 60 -4.88 -1.93 21.55
N LEU A 61 -4.17 -2.79 20.81
CA LEU A 61 -4.39 -2.98 19.36
C LEU A 61 -5.78 -3.53 19.06
N ALA A 62 -6.39 -4.27 20.00
CA ALA A 62 -7.75 -4.78 19.88
C ALA A 62 -8.83 -3.67 20.01
N ASP A 63 -8.47 -2.48 20.51
CA ASP A 63 -9.39 -1.34 20.61
C ASP A 63 -9.62 -0.62 19.28
N PHE A 64 -8.77 -0.90 18.28
CA PHE A 64 -8.94 -0.40 16.92
C PHE A 64 -9.80 -1.35 16.10
N ASP A 65 -10.73 -0.78 15.33
CA ASP A 65 -11.58 -1.56 14.44
C ASP A 65 -10.78 -2.10 13.24
N GLY A 66 -9.74 -1.37 12.82
CA GLY A 66 -8.79 -1.80 11.81
C GLY A 66 -7.45 -1.07 11.88
N ILE A 67 -6.45 -1.66 11.25
CA ILE A 67 -5.08 -1.12 11.14
C ILE A 67 -4.73 -1.00 9.66
N VAL A 68 -4.17 0.13 9.24
CA VAL A 68 -3.57 0.27 7.90
C VAL A 68 -2.07 0.46 8.03
N TRP A 69 -1.30 -0.16 7.13
CA TRP A 69 0.15 -0.09 7.11
C TRP A 69 0.62 0.50 5.78
N THR A 70 1.36 1.60 5.84
CA THR A 70 1.76 2.31 4.62
C THR A 70 2.91 1.63 3.89
N GLY A 71 3.18 2.09 2.68
CA GLY A 71 4.46 1.86 2.00
C GLY A 71 5.66 2.46 2.74
N SER A 72 6.85 2.19 2.21
CA SER A 72 8.13 2.70 2.73
C SER A 72 9.20 2.69 1.64
N ALA A 73 10.22 3.52 1.79
CA ALA A 73 11.44 3.42 0.97
C ALA A 73 12.51 2.50 1.60
N LEU A 74 12.18 1.79 2.68
CA LEU A 74 13.04 0.79 3.32
C LEU A 74 13.07 -0.53 2.52
N ASN A 75 14.07 -1.36 2.79
CA ASN A 75 14.17 -2.72 2.24
C ASN A 75 14.21 -3.71 3.41
N ILE A 76 13.33 -4.70 3.42
CA ILE A 76 13.11 -5.55 4.61
C ILE A 76 14.31 -6.45 4.90
N TYR A 77 15.05 -6.86 3.86
CA TYR A 77 16.28 -7.64 3.98
C TYR A 77 17.49 -6.81 4.41
N ARG A 78 17.41 -5.47 4.36
CA ARG A 78 18.42 -4.56 4.95
C ARG A 78 18.07 -4.30 6.41
N ARG A 79 18.23 -5.33 7.24
CA ARG A 79 17.91 -5.31 8.68
C ARG A 79 18.53 -4.09 9.35
N SER A 80 17.71 -3.40 10.13
CA SER A 80 18.07 -2.26 10.96
C SER A 80 17.09 -2.18 12.11
N PRO A 81 17.40 -1.46 13.20
CA PRO A 81 16.45 -1.31 14.31
C PRO A 81 15.07 -0.77 13.88
N ALA A 82 15.04 0.11 12.87
CA ALA A 82 13.79 0.65 12.32
C ALA A 82 12.96 -0.40 11.56
N VAL A 83 13.62 -1.34 10.87
CA VAL A 83 12.96 -2.46 10.18
C VAL A 83 12.48 -3.49 11.22
N ASP A 84 13.34 -3.83 12.19
CA ASP A 84 13.04 -4.83 13.20
C ASP A 84 11.85 -4.44 14.07
N ARG A 85 11.78 -3.18 14.53
CA ARG A 85 10.65 -2.66 15.29
C ARG A 85 9.32 -2.79 14.53
N GLN A 86 9.33 -2.55 13.22
CA GLN A 86 8.14 -2.66 12.39
C GLN A 86 7.67 -4.10 12.23
N VAL A 87 8.60 -5.02 11.95
CA VAL A 87 8.29 -6.46 11.89
C VAL A 87 7.74 -6.95 13.23
N ASP A 88 8.33 -6.53 14.35
CA ASP A 88 7.87 -6.94 15.67
C ASP A 88 6.51 -6.31 16.04
N PHE A 89 6.23 -5.09 15.59
CA PHE A 89 4.92 -4.47 15.78
C PHE A 89 3.82 -5.16 14.95
N MET A 90 4.13 -5.62 13.73
CA MET A 90 3.21 -6.44 12.95
C MET A 90 2.94 -7.80 13.62
N LYS A 91 3.98 -8.45 14.17
CA LYS A 91 3.80 -9.68 14.97
C LYS A 91 2.90 -9.45 16.18
N GLN A 92 3.00 -8.30 16.84
CA GLN A 92 2.11 -7.92 17.93
C GLN A 92 0.66 -7.78 17.44
N ALA A 93 0.44 -7.07 16.32
CA ALA A 93 -0.90 -6.94 15.72
C ALA A 93 -1.53 -8.30 15.37
N PHE A 94 -0.74 -9.24 14.85
CA PHE A 94 -1.22 -10.61 14.55
C PHE A 94 -1.66 -11.43 15.78
N ARG A 95 -1.45 -10.94 17.01
CA ARG A 95 -1.86 -11.64 18.24
C ARG A 95 -3.22 -11.18 18.77
N GLU A 96 -3.78 -10.10 18.24
CA GLU A 96 -4.86 -9.33 18.90
C GLU A 96 -6.17 -9.27 18.10
N LYS A 97 -6.46 -10.29 17.29
CA LYS A 97 -7.68 -10.40 16.45
C LYS A 97 -7.93 -9.16 15.56
N THR A 98 -6.85 -8.58 15.06
CA THR A 98 -6.86 -7.34 14.28
C THR A 98 -7.22 -7.59 12.82
N ARG A 99 -7.74 -6.56 12.18
CA ARG A 99 -8.06 -6.54 10.75
C ARG A 99 -7.13 -5.51 10.12
N ILE A 100 -6.25 -5.95 9.25
CA ILE A 100 -5.13 -5.13 8.78
C ILE A 100 -5.21 -4.99 7.26
N PHE A 101 -4.94 -3.79 6.76
CA PHE A 101 -4.66 -3.56 5.34
C PHE A 101 -3.22 -3.06 5.20
N GLY A 102 -2.49 -3.42 4.14
CA GLY A 102 -1.18 -2.83 3.86
C GLY A 102 -0.88 -2.68 2.38
N SER A 103 -0.21 -1.58 2.00
CA SER A 103 0.33 -1.39 0.65
C SER A 103 1.86 -1.52 0.63
N CYS A 104 2.40 -2.14 -0.42
CA CYS A 104 3.83 -2.27 -0.69
C CYS A 104 4.62 -2.79 0.54
N TRP A 105 5.39 -1.93 1.22
CA TRP A 105 6.07 -2.25 2.48
C TRP A 105 5.17 -2.90 3.54
N GLY A 106 3.91 -2.48 3.68
CA GLY A 106 2.97 -3.09 4.62
C GLY A 106 2.72 -4.58 4.33
N LEU A 107 2.65 -4.95 3.04
CA LEU A 107 2.57 -6.35 2.59
C LEU A 107 3.86 -7.09 2.91
N GLU A 108 5.01 -6.51 2.64
CA GLU A 108 6.32 -7.12 2.88
C GLU A 108 6.56 -7.38 4.38
N VAL A 109 6.24 -6.41 5.23
CA VAL A 109 6.32 -6.54 6.70
C VAL A 109 5.35 -7.62 7.19
N ALA A 110 4.12 -7.66 6.69
CA ALA A 110 3.14 -8.70 7.02
C ALA A 110 3.64 -10.09 6.63
N ALA A 111 4.19 -10.23 5.43
CA ALA A 111 4.71 -11.50 4.94
C ALA A 111 5.85 -12.01 5.83
N VAL A 112 6.84 -11.17 6.12
CA VAL A 112 7.99 -11.56 6.97
C VAL A 112 7.56 -11.82 8.42
N ALA A 113 6.66 -11.01 8.97
CA ALA A 113 6.11 -11.23 10.32
C ALA A 113 5.34 -12.56 10.43
N ALA A 114 4.73 -13.01 9.34
CA ALA A 114 4.01 -14.28 9.22
C ALA A 114 4.89 -15.47 8.81
N GLY A 115 6.22 -15.27 8.68
CA GLY A 115 7.19 -16.33 8.37
C GLY A 115 7.45 -16.57 6.88
N GLY A 116 7.01 -15.66 5.99
CA GLY A 116 7.41 -15.62 4.59
C GLY A 116 8.77 -14.93 4.37
N GLU A 117 9.17 -14.82 3.11
CA GLU A 117 10.43 -14.20 2.68
C GLU A 117 10.18 -13.18 1.58
N VAL A 118 10.94 -12.08 1.61
CA VAL A 118 10.91 -10.99 0.64
C VAL A 118 12.32 -10.74 0.14
N ALA A 119 12.46 -10.53 -1.16
CA ALA A 119 13.73 -10.19 -1.79
C ALA A 119 13.52 -9.12 -2.88
N ALA A 120 14.62 -8.53 -3.34
CA ALA A 120 14.60 -7.69 -4.53
C ALA A 120 14.22 -8.53 -5.75
N ASN A 121 13.32 -8.02 -6.57
CA ASN A 121 12.87 -8.67 -7.79
C ASN A 121 13.98 -8.66 -8.84
N ALA A 122 14.38 -9.83 -9.31
CA ALA A 122 15.39 -9.98 -10.35
C ALA A 122 14.97 -9.37 -11.70
N LYS A 123 13.66 -9.17 -11.93
CA LYS A 123 13.10 -8.48 -13.10
C LYS A 123 13.26 -6.94 -13.01
N GLY A 124 13.70 -6.43 -11.87
CA GLY A 124 13.82 -5.01 -11.62
C GLY A 124 12.55 -4.40 -11.02
N ARG A 125 12.53 -3.07 -10.98
CA ARG A 125 11.49 -2.27 -10.34
C ARG A 125 10.26 -2.15 -11.24
N GLU A 126 9.09 -2.34 -10.64
CA GLU A 126 7.83 -1.90 -11.23
C GLU A 126 7.52 -0.49 -10.71
N VAL A 127 7.40 0.49 -11.60
CA VAL A 127 7.29 1.91 -11.24
C VAL A 127 6.38 2.68 -12.21
N GLY A 128 5.58 3.59 -11.66
CA GLY A 128 4.57 4.33 -12.41
C GLY A 128 3.27 3.55 -12.39
N ILE A 129 3.00 2.80 -13.46
CA ILE A 129 1.78 2.01 -13.61
C ILE A 129 2.15 0.52 -13.73
N ALA A 130 1.75 -0.27 -12.74
CA ALA A 130 1.73 -1.72 -12.84
C ALA A 130 0.62 -2.15 -13.80
N ARG A 131 1.00 -2.96 -14.80
CA ARG A 131 0.11 -3.33 -15.91
C ARG A 131 -0.46 -4.73 -15.73
N ASP A 132 -1.67 -4.91 -16.24
CA ASP A 132 -2.33 -6.20 -16.38
C ASP A 132 -2.28 -7.04 -15.10
N ILE A 133 -2.65 -6.41 -13.98
CA ILE A 133 -2.81 -7.11 -12.71
C ILE A 133 -4.05 -7.97 -12.82
N ARG A 134 -3.87 -9.28 -12.81
CA ARG A 134 -4.94 -10.27 -12.96
C ARG A 134 -5.32 -10.83 -11.60
N ILE A 135 -6.61 -10.78 -11.30
CA ILE A 135 -7.20 -11.34 -10.09
C ILE A 135 -7.23 -12.87 -10.24
N THR A 136 -6.80 -13.59 -9.20
CA THR A 136 -6.84 -15.06 -9.14
C THR A 136 -8.25 -15.58 -8.88
N GLU A 137 -8.48 -16.89 -8.98
CA GLU A 137 -9.77 -17.49 -8.61
C GLU A 137 -10.14 -17.19 -7.14
N GLU A 138 -9.16 -17.27 -6.23
CA GLU A 138 -9.32 -16.87 -4.83
C GLU A 138 -9.66 -15.39 -4.70
N GLY A 139 -9.00 -14.54 -5.49
CA GLY A 139 -9.23 -13.09 -5.52
C GLY A 139 -10.62 -12.70 -6.02
N LEU A 140 -11.16 -13.40 -7.02
CA LEU A 140 -12.50 -13.12 -7.58
C LEU A 140 -13.61 -13.37 -6.56
N CYS A 141 -13.37 -14.31 -5.63
CA CYS A 141 -14.29 -14.59 -4.52
C CYS A 141 -14.03 -13.71 -3.29
N HIS A 142 -12.96 -12.91 -3.29
CA HIS A 142 -12.49 -12.20 -2.11
C HIS A 142 -13.16 -10.81 -1.98
N PRO A 143 -13.64 -10.43 -0.77
CA PRO A 143 -14.37 -9.18 -0.58
C PRO A 143 -13.57 -7.91 -0.92
N MET A 144 -12.24 -7.94 -0.83
CA MET A 144 -11.38 -6.81 -1.21
C MET A 144 -11.58 -6.36 -2.66
N TYR A 145 -11.86 -7.29 -3.57
CA TYR A 145 -12.00 -7.01 -5.00
C TYR A 145 -13.44 -6.86 -5.48
N ARG A 146 -14.41 -6.74 -4.58
CA ARG A 146 -15.81 -6.55 -4.96
C ARG A 146 -15.96 -5.29 -5.83
N GLY A 147 -16.44 -5.48 -7.07
CA GLY A 147 -16.61 -4.41 -8.05
C GLY A 147 -15.36 -4.07 -8.86
N LYS A 148 -14.20 -4.69 -8.59
CA LYS A 148 -12.98 -4.52 -9.37
C LYS A 148 -13.04 -5.38 -10.64
N PRO A 149 -12.61 -4.89 -11.81
CA PRO A 149 -12.47 -5.72 -13.00
C PRO A 149 -11.49 -6.89 -12.78
N PRO A 150 -11.67 -8.06 -13.43
CA PRO A 150 -10.77 -9.21 -13.31
C PRO A 150 -9.31 -8.96 -13.71
N ALA A 151 -9.08 -7.96 -14.56
CA ALA A 151 -7.77 -7.45 -14.93
C ALA A 151 -7.82 -5.93 -14.88
N PHE A 152 -6.81 -5.30 -14.27
CA PHE A 152 -6.76 -3.85 -14.09
C PHE A 152 -5.30 -3.36 -14.04
N ASP A 153 -5.14 -2.04 -14.16
CA ASP A 153 -3.87 -1.35 -13.95
C ASP A 153 -3.90 -0.60 -12.61
N ALA A 154 -2.73 -0.41 -11.99
CA ALA A 154 -2.63 0.33 -10.73
C ALA A 154 -1.34 1.14 -10.65
N VAL A 155 -1.35 2.21 -9.85
CA VAL A 155 -0.12 2.96 -9.54
C VAL A 155 0.78 2.09 -8.67
N ALA A 156 2.06 1.97 -9.01
CA ALA A 156 3.00 1.13 -8.28
C ALA A 156 4.41 1.74 -8.24
N ILE A 157 5.15 1.45 -7.17
CA ILE A 157 6.59 1.68 -7.07
C ILE A 157 7.18 0.70 -6.06
N HIS A 158 7.74 -0.39 -6.54
CA HIS A 158 8.43 -1.36 -5.69
C HIS A 158 9.53 -2.09 -6.46
N LEU A 159 10.61 -2.38 -5.75
CA LEU A 159 11.66 -3.29 -6.22
C LEU A 159 11.52 -4.65 -5.54
N ASP A 160 11.08 -4.64 -4.28
CA ASP A 160 11.01 -5.82 -3.45
C ASP A 160 9.66 -6.54 -3.71
N HIS A 161 9.64 -7.84 -3.47
CA HIS A 161 8.44 -8.65 -3.56
C HIS A 161 8.53 -9.90 -2.67
N VAL A 162 7.38 -10.50 -2.35
CA VAL A 162 7.33 -11.77 -1.62
C VAL A 162 7.81 -12.91 -2.52
N VAL A 163 8.88 -13.59 -2.10
CA VAL A 163 9.46 -14.76 -2.79
C VAL A 163 9.09 -16.08 -2.12
N GLN A 164 8.76 -16.06 -0.83
CA GLN A 164 8.19 -17.20 -0.11
C GLN A 164 6.92 -16.77 0.60
N LEU A 165 5.82 -17.42 0.26
CA LEU A 165 4.52 -17.15 0.86
C LEU A 165 4.48 -17.58 2.34
N PRO A 166 3.87 -16.78 3.22
CA PRO A 166 3.49 -17.25 4.54
C PRO A 166 2.55 -18.45 4.46
N ALA A 167 2.67 -19.39 5.39
CA ALA A 167 1.84 -20.58 5.41
C ALA A 167 0.34 -20.23 5.50
N GLY A 168 -0.48 -20.86 4.65
CA GLY A 168 -1.93 -20.66 4.63
C GLY A 168 -2.41 -19.31 4.08
N SER A 169 -1.52 -18.55 3.44
CA SER A 169 -1.90 -17.34 2.71
C SER A 169 -2.60 -17.65 1.40
N LYS A 170 -3.39 -16.69 0.89
CA LYS A 170 -4.03 -16.76 -0.43
C LYS A 170 -3.49 -15.64 -1.30
N VAL A 171 -2.94 -15.97 -2.46
CA VAL A 171 -2.60 -14.97 -3.47
C VAL A 171 -3.88 -14.56 -4.18
N LEU A 172 -4.15 -13.25 -4.21
CA LEU A 172 -5.40 -12.69 -4.72
C LEU A 172 -5.24 -12.05 -6.10
N SER A 173 -4.03 -11.63 -6.46
CA SER A 173 -3.71 -11.14 -7.80
C SER A 173 -2.21 -11.19 -8.06
N GLY A 174 -1.83 -11.16 -9.33
CA GLY A 174 -0.46 -11.12 -9.80
C GLY A 174 -0.36 -10.55 -11.21
N ASN A 175 0.85 -10.21 -11.65
CA ASN A 175 1.16 -9.86 -13.03
C ASN A 175 2.53 -10.40 -13.44
N GLU A 176 3.02 -9.98 -14.61
CA GLU A 176 4.32 -10.43 -15.11
C GLU A 176 5.47 -10.02 -14.18
N MET A 177 5.42 -8.84 -13.56
CA MET A 177 6.49 -8.33 -12.68
C MET A 177 6.48 -9.03 -11.33
N SER A 178 5.34 -9.14 -10.66
CA SER A 178 5.19 -9.80 -9.36
C SER A 178 4.03 -10.79 -9.38
N GLN A 179 4.32 -12.05 -9.04
CA GLN A 179 3.27 -13.08 -8.87
C GLN A 179 2.38 -12.82 -7.65
N VAL A 180 2.83 -11.97 -6.72
CA VAL A 180 2.08 -11.56 -5.54
C VAL A 180 1.85 -10.05 -5.63
N GLN A 181 0.83 -9.64 -6.38
CA GLN A 181 0.34 -8.26 -6.39
C GLN A 181 -0.65 -8.01 -5.26
N ALA A 182 -1.32 -9.06 -4.78
CA ALA A 182 -2.13 -8.98 -3.57
C ALA A 182 -2.22 -10.32 -2.84
N ILE A 183 -2.40 -10.27 -1.53
CA ILE A 183 -2.39 -11.44 -0.65
C ILE A 183 -3.34 -11.28 0.55
N GLU A 184 -4.01 -12.35 0.93
CA GLU A 184 -4.64 -12.51 2.24
C GLU A 184 -3.71 -13.35 3.14
N ILE A 185 -3.38 -12.84 4.33
CA ILE A 185 -2.62 -13.58 5.34
C ILE A 185 -3.50 -13.71 6.59
N LYS A 186 -3.77 -14.96 6.98
CA LYS A 186 -4.46 -15.26 8.24
C LYS A 186 -3.44 -15.69 9.28
N GLN A 187 -3.39 -14.99 10.41
CA GLN A 187 -2.56 -15.34 11.56
C GLN A 187 -3.45 -15.40 12.79
N ARG A 188 -3.61 -16.59 13.37
CA ARG A 188 -4.55 -16.83 14.48
C ARG A 188 -5.97 -16.35 14.08
N GLU A 189 -6.49 -15.35 14.78
CA GLU A 189 -7.77 -14.70 14.51
C GLU A 189 -7.63 -13.36 13.79
N SER A 190 -6.40 -12.88 13.57
CA SER A 190 -6.12 -11.68 12.79
C SER A 190 -6.14 -11.99 11.29
N LEU A 191 -6.59 -11.00 10.51
CA LEU A 191 -6.67 -11.08 9.05
C LEU A 191 -5.97 -9.87 8.44
N PHE A 192 -5.04 -10.12 7.54
CA PHE A 192 -4.33 -9.09 6.78
C PHE A 192 -4.69 -9.20 5.30
N TRP A 193 -5.04 -8.07 4.70
CA TRP A 193 -5.17 -7.90 3.26
C TRP A 193 -4.05 -6.98 2.78
N GLY A 194 -3.27 -7.43 1.79
CA GLY A 194 -2.16 -6.67 1.26
C GLY A 194 -2.25 -6.49 -0.24
N VAL A 195 -1.76 -5.35 -0.70
CA VAL A 195 -1.49 -5.08 -2.12
C VAL A 195 -0.03 -4.62 -2.27
N GLN A 196 0.65 -5.01 -3.34
CA GLN A 196 2.01 -4.57 -3.64
C GLN A 196 2.01 -3.19 -4.34
N TYR A 197 0.93 -2.90 -5.07
CA TYR A 197 0.65 -1.58 -5.66
C TYR A 197 0.04 -0.60 -4.64
N HIS A 198 -0.20 0.64 -5.08
CA HIS A 198 -0.63 1.76 -4.24
C HIS A 198 -1.97 2.34 -4.71
N PRO A 199 -3.12 1.76 -4.29
CA PRO A 199 -4.43 2.33 -4.61
C PRO A 199 -4.60 3.77 -4.05
N GLU A 200 -3.88 4.10 -2.98
CA GLU A 200 -3.88 5.41 -2.34
C GLU A 200 -3.10 6.48 -3.12
N PHE A 201 -2.30 6.11 -4.13
CA PHE A 201 -1.55 7.06 -4.95
C PHE A 201 -2.36 7.45 -6.18
N ASP A 202 -2.47 8.76 -6.43
CA ASP A 202 -2.83 9.28 -7.74
C ASP A 202 -1.59 9.55 -8.60
N LEU A 203 -1.81 10.09 -9.79
CA LEU A 203 -0.76 10.40 -10.75
C LEU A 203 0.17 11.54 -10.28
N GLU A 204 -0.37 12.52 -9.57
CA GLU A 204 0.42 13.62 -9.00
C GLU A 204 1.38 13.09 -7.92
N TYR A 205 0.91 12.22 -7.03
CA TYR A 205 1.76 11.65 -5.98
C TYR A 205 2.89 10.77 -6.56
N ILE A 206 2.59 9.90 -7.53
CA ILE A 206 3.63 9.07 -8.17
C ILE A 206 4.60 9.90 -9.01
N ALA A 207 4.17 11.00 -9.62
CA ALA A 207 5.07 11.91 -10.32
C ALA A 207 6.13 12.52 -9.37
N GLY A 208 5.69 12.98 -8.19
CA GLY A 208 6.61 13.44 -7.14
C GLY A 208 7.60 12.37 -6.69
N LEU A 209 7.14 11.11 -6.58
CA LEU A 209 8.02 9.97 -6.29
C LEU A 209 9.00 9.67 -7.42
N ILE A 210 8.58 9.75 -8.69
CA ILE A 210 9.44 9.56 -9.86
C ILE A 210 10.59 10.59 -9.83
N ARG A 211 10.30 11.87 -9.54
CA ARG A 211 11.33 12.90 -9.35
C ARG A 211 12.28 12.56 -8.20
N ARG A 212 11.75 12.11 -7.06
CA ARG A 212 12.57 11.71 -5.90
C ARG A 212 13.48 10.51 -6.21
N TYR A 213 13.03 9.59 -7.05
CA TYR A 213 13.77 8.41 -7.48
C TYR A 213 14.65 8.65 -8.71
N ASN A 214 14.76 9.87 -9.23
CA ASN A 214 15.48 10.22 -10.46
C ASN A 214 16.83 9.49 -10.63
N LYS A 215 17.76 9.65 -9.68
CA LYS A 215 19.08 8.99 -9.72
C LYS A 215 18.99 7.47 -9.76
N THR A 216 18.03 6.89 -9.03
CA THR A 216 17.79 5.44 -9.01
C THR A 216 17.25 4.96 -10.34
N LEU A 217 16.27 5.65 -10.92
CA LEU A 217 15.67 5.29 -12.21
C LEU A 217 16.67 5.35 -13.36
N ILE A 218 17.60 6.31 -13.34
CA ILE A 218 18.69 6.38 -14.31
C ILE A 218 19.69 5.25 -14.10
N LYS A 219 20.10 5.01 -12.85
CA LYS A 219 21.05 3.94 -12.51
C LYS A 219 20.51 2.55 -12.87
N GLU A 220 19.21 2.33 -12.72
CA GLU A 220 18.52 1.08 -13.07
C GLU A 220 18.19 0.97 -14.57
N GLY A 221 18.50 2.00 -15.39
CA GLY A 221 18.26 1.99 -16.83
C GLY A 221 16.79 2.19 -17.24
N ILE A 222 15.92 2.56 -16.31
CA ILE A 222 14.48 2.79 -16.55
C ILE A 222 14.26 4.06 -17.36
N ARG A 223 15.10 5.08 -17.14
CA ARG A 223 15.13 6.32 -17.90
C ARG A 223 16.57 6.68 -18.26
N LYS A 224 16.75 7.30 -19.43
CA LYS A 224 18.08 7.60 -19.99
C LYS A 224 18.86 8.66 -19.20
N ASP A 225 18.17 9.70 -18.74
CA ASP A 225 18.75 10.91 -18.17
C ASP A 225 17.71 11.64 -17.30
N GLU A 226 18.14 12.69 -16.60
CA GLU A 226 17.29 13.47 -15.69
C GLU A 226 16.14 14.16 -16.44
N ALA A 227 16.37 14.60 -17.67
CA ALA A 227 15.34 15.23 -18.51
C ALA A 227 14.22 14.24 -18.86
N ALA A 228 14.55 12.97 -19.13
CA ALA A 228 13.54 11.94 -19.39
C ALA A 228 12.75 11.55 -18.14
N VAL A 229 13.35 11.62 -16.95
CA VAL A 229 12.63 11.44 -15.68
C VAL A 229 11.67 12.60 -15.46
N GLU A 230 12.15 13.84 -15.61
CA GLU A 230 11.33 15.04 -15.39
C GLU A 230 10.16 15.11 -16.39
N MET A 231 10.41 14.87 -17.68
CA MET A 231 9.36 14.84 -18.70
C MET A 231 8.29 13.79 -18.36
N TRP A 232 8.70 12.61 -17.91
CA TRP A 232 7.74 11.57 -17.51
C TRP A 232 6.91 11.99 -16.29
N ALA A 233 7.53 12.58 -15.27
CA ALA A 233 6.81 13.05 -14.10
C ALA A 233 5.84 14.20 -14.45
N ALA A 234 6.27 15.17 -15.25
CA ALA A 234 5.45 16.28 -15.71
C ALA A 234 4.27 15.83 -16.57
N ASP A 235 4.46 14.82 -17.42
CA ASP A 235 3.37 14.23 -18.22
C ASP A 235 2.30 13.60 -17.32
N LEU A 236 2.70 12.89 -16.25
CA LEU A 236 1.74 12.29 -15.31
C LEU A 236 0.99 13.33 -14.48
N GLU A 237 1.65 14.41 -14.04
CA GLU A 237 0.98 15.55 -13.38
C GLU A 237 -0.01 16.24 -14.32
N THR A 238 0.41 16.49 -15.56
CA THR A 238 -0.47 17.07 -16.57
C THR A 238 -1.68 16.17 -16.81
N ALA A 239 -1.46 14.87 -16.96
CA ALA A 239 -2.54 13.89 -17.13
C ALA A 239 -3.46 13.79 -15.90
N HIS A 240 -2.98 14.12 -14.70
CA HIS A 240 -3.79 14.15 -13.48
C HIS A 240 -4.83 15.27 -13.50
N HIS A 241 -4.42 16.48 -13.90
CA HIS A 241 -5.26 17.67 -13.89
C HIS A 241 -6.09 17.87 -15.16
N ASP A 242 -5.81 17.10 -16.21
CA ASP A 242 -6.54 17.16 -17.47
C ASP A 242 -7.92 16.50 -17.32
N GLU A 243 -9.00 17.27 -17.38
CA GLU A 243 -10.38 16.73 -17.31
C GLU A 243 -10.88 16.19 -18.65
N ASP A 244 -10.31 16.64 -19.77
CA ASP A 244 -10.85 16.47 -21.13
C ASP A 244 -10.36 15.20 -21.87
N GLY A 245 -9.46 14.40 -21.28
CA GLY A 245 -9.10 13.11 -21.87
C GLY A 245 -8.11 13.20 -23.05
N ASN A 246 -7.13 14.09 -22.93
CA ASN A 246 -6.03 14.37 -23.87
C ASN A 246 -5.18 13.16 -24.31
N ASP A 247 -4.43 13.36 -25.40
CA ASP A 247 -3.28 12.58 -25.89
C ASP A 247 -2.40 11.98 -24.80
N LEU A 248 -2.09 12.66 -23.68
CA LEU A 248 -1.24 12.07 -22.64
C LEU A 248 -1.86 10.84 -21.96
N LYS A 249 -3.16 10.88 -21.61
CA LYS A 249 -3.84 9.71 -21.04
C LYS A 249 -3.85 8.54 -22.02
N ARG A 250 -3.94 8.82 -23.33
CA ARG A 250 -3.84 7.81 -24.40
C ARG A 250 -2.40 7.30 -24.59
N GLN A 251 -1.43 8.20 -24.61
CA GLN A 251 0.01 7.90 -24.73
C GLN A 251 0.48 6.97 -23.61
N TYR A 252 -0.01 7.20 -22.39
CA TYR A 252 0.29 6.38 -21.23
C TYR A 252 -0.75 5.28 -20.98
N CYS A 253 -1.69 5.03 -21.88
CA CYS A 253 -2.74 4.01 -21.73
C CYS A 253 -3.41 4.02 -20.33
N LEU A 254 -3.79 5.20 -19.84
CA LEU A 254 -4.34 5.39 -18.50
C LEU A 254 -5.84 5.14 -18.50
N GLY A 255 -6.25 4.01 -17.90
CA GLY A 255 -7.65 3.63 -17.74
C GLY A 255 -8.31 4.21 -16.48
N SER A 256 -9.62 3.98 -16.34
CA SER A 256 -10.40 4.36 -15.16
C SER A 256 -9.85 3.76 -13.86
N ASP A 257 -9.25 2.57 -13.91
CA ASP A 257 -8.70 1.90 -12.72
C ASP A 257 -7.55 2.67 -12.07
N VAL A 258 -6.91 3.57 -12.82
CA VAL A 258 -5.87 4.49 -12.36
C VAL A 258 -6.44 5.90 -12.15
N LEU A 259 -7.27 6.38 -13.07
CA LEU A 259 -7.71 7.78 -13.11
C LEU A 259 -8.89 8.08 -12.18
N ASP A 260 -9.87 7.18 -12.12
CA ASP A 260 -11.10 7.36 -11.33
C ASP A 260 -10.89 6.87 -9.89
N PRO A 261 -10.96 7.75 -8.88
CA PRO A 261 -10.88 7.34 -7.48
C PRO A 261 -11.93 6.28 -7.10
N GLY A 262 -13.09 6.28 -7.76
CA GLY A 262 -14.16 5.29 -7.55
C GLY A 262 -13.74 3.85 -7.89
N SER A 263 -12.90 3.65 -8.91
CA SER A 263 -12.31 2.35 -9.24
C SER A 263 -10.98 2.12 -8.49
N ARG A 264 -10.13 3.14 -8.44
CA ARG A 264 -8.78 3.03 -7.85
C ARG A 264 -8.80 2.68 -6.37
N LEU A 265 -9.76 3.22 -5.61
CA LEU A 265 -9.86 3.06 -4.15
C LEU A 265 -10.78 1.91 -3.69
N LEU A 266 -11.23 1.05 -4.60
CA LEU A 266 -12.18 -0.03 -4.28
C LEU A 266 -11.67 -0.96 -3.18
N GLU A 267 -10.39 -1.30 -3.17
CA GLU A 267 -9.77 -2.17 -2.19
C GLU A 267 -9.91 -1.60 -0.77
N LEU A 268 -9.64 -0.30 -0.60
CA LEU A 268 -9.78 0.41 0.68
C LEU A 268 -11.25 0.59 1.07
N SER A 269 -12.11 0.95 0.12
CA SER A 269 -13.57 1.08 0.35
C SER A 269 -14.20 -0.24 0.80
N ASN A 270 -13.81 -1.34 0.17
CA ASN A 270 -14.24 -2.70 0.51
C ASN A 270 -13.68 -3.15 1.86
N TRP A 271 -12.43 -2.80 2.18
CA TRP A 271 -11.87 -3.06 3.51
C TRP A 271 -12.63 -2.32 4.61
N LEU A 272 -12.91 -1.02 4.45
CA LEU A 272 -13.75 -0.27 5.40
C LEU A 272 -15.15 -0.89 5.55
N SER A 273 -15.76 -1.32 4.44
CA SER A 273 -17.03 -2.05 4.46
C SER A 273 -16.96 -3.35 5.26
N TYR A 274 -15.86 -4.10 5.12
CA TYR A 274 -15.59 -5.33 5.86
C TYR A 274 -15.44 -5.06 7.37
N LEU A 275 -14.76 -3.98 7.77
CA LEU A 275 -14.65 -3.59 9.18
C LEU A 275 -16.03 -3.31 9.80
N ARG A 276 -16.89 -2.55 9.09
CA ARG A 276 -18.25 -2.24 9.57
C ARG A 276 -19.08 -3.50 9.81
N GLN A 277 -19.02 -4.46 8.89
CA GLN A 277 -19.72 -5.74 9.02
C GLN A 277 -19.22 -6.54 10.23
N GLY A 278 -17.90 -6.54 10.47
CA GLY A 278 -17.30 -7.17 11.65
C GLY A 278 -17.78 -6.54 12.97
N LYS A 279 -17.85 -5.20 13.01
CA LYS A 279 -18.30 -4.44 14.20
C LYS A 279 -19.77 -4.69 14.53
N THR A 280 -20.65 -4.69 13.54
CA THR A 280 -22.09 -4.97 13.74
C THR A 280 -22.32 -6.38 14.30
N LYS A 281 -21.59 -7.38 13.80
CA LYS A 281 -21.66 -8.77 14.32
C LYS A 281 -21.19 -8.87 15.79
N ALA A 282 -20.15 -8.13 16.17
CA ALA A 282 -19.67 -8.10 17.55
C ALA A 282 -20.67 -7.43 18.51
N ASN A 283 -21.40 -6.41 18.05
CA ASN A 283 -22.41 -5.70 18.86
C ASN A 283 -23.71 -6.49 19.03
N THR A 284 -24.05 -7.38 18.09
CA THR A 284 -25.26 -8.21 18.14
C THR A 284 -25.06 -9.53 18.89
N ALA A 285 -23.81 -9.92 19.14
CA ALA A 285 -23.44 -11.12 19.91
C ALA A 285 -23.23 -10.86 21.41
N LYS A 286 -23.40 -9.62 21.87
CA LYS A 286 -23.36 -9.20 23.29
C LYS A 286 -24.78 -8.94 23.79
#